data_AF-A0A382TXW3-F1
#
_entry.id   AF-A0A382TXW3-F1
#
_cell.length_a   1.000
_cell.length_b   1.000
_cell.length_c   1.000
_cell.angle_alpha   90.00
_cell.angle_beta   90.00
_cell.angle_gamma   90.00
#
_symmetry.space_group_name_H-M   'P 1'
#
loop_
_entity.id
_entity.type
_entity.pdbx_description
1 polymer ?
#
loop_
_entity_poly.entity_id
_entity_poly.type
_entity_poly.pdbx_seq_one_letter_code
_entity_poly.pdbx_strand_id
1 'polypeptide(L)'
;VFLRSKVVKGESYSYLVQSKWDIERKTSIQETVKYLGKTSRVSIDDIPHEYRYNPTILAFLANNKKIDAGGREKSILKIKQNTLKFLLSGDLDGLRLVFKNFRKTDTIPEFYEKILRPAMYDIGGLWRDGKLDVGS
;
A
#
# COMPACT_ATOMS: atom_id res chain seq x y z
N VAL A 1 18.65 6.41 -18.04
CA VAL A 1 18.34 5.63 -16.82
C VAL A 1 16.89 5.84 -16.46
N PHE A 2 16.19 4.81 -16.01
CA PHE A 2 14.79 4.90 -15.57
C PHE A 2 14.46 3.77 -14.57
N LEU A 3 13.29 3.87 -13.94
CA LEU A 3 12.79 2.85 -13.04
C LEU A 3 11.84 1.90 -13.77
N ARG A 4 12.00 0.60 -13.53
CA ARG A 4 11.14 -0.46 -14.06
C ARG A 4 10.54 -1.26 -12.91
N SER A 5 9.26 -1.60 -13.02
CA SER A 5 8.60 -2.55 -12.12
C SER A 5 8.45 -3.93 -12.76
N LYS A 6 8.59 -4.98 -11.94
CA LYS A 6 8.32 -6.38 -12.30
C LYS A 6 7.43 -7.00 -11.25
N VAL A 7 6.35 -7.65 -11.68
CA VAL A 7 5.45 -8.39 -10.80
C VAL A 7 5.93 -9.83 -10.68
N VAL A 8 6.07 -10.32 -9.46
CA VAL A 8 6.45 -11.70 -9.12
C VAL A 8 5.50 -12.20 -8.05
N LYS A 9 4.75 -13.26 -8.33
CA LYS A 9 3.76 -13.85 -7.40
C LYS A 9 2.77 -12.82 -6.82
N GLY A 10 2.33 -11.86 -7.64
CA GLY A 10 1.40 -10.79 -7.23
C GLY A 10 2.05 -9.60 -6.51
N GLU A 11 3.34 -9.65 -6.21
CA GLU A 11 4.08 -8.56 -5.57
C GLU A 11 4.91 -7.80 -6.62
N SER A 12 4.87 -6.47 -6.58
CA SER A 12 5.63 -5.61 -7.51
C SER A 12 6.98 -5.19 -6.92
N TYR A 13 8.02 -5.30 -7.73
CA TYR A 13 9.40 -4.99 -7.37
C TYR A 13 10.03 -4.02 -8.36
N SER A 14 10.77 -3.03 -7.85
CA SER A 14 11.39 -1.98 -8.66
C SER A 14 12.88 -2.20 -8.86
N TYR A 15 13.34 -1.81 -10.05
CA TYR A 15 14.73 -1.85 -10.48
C TYR A 15 15.10 -0.51 -11.11
N LEU A 16 16.30 -0.03 -10.82
CA LEU A 16 16.94 1.03 -11.58
C LEU A 16 17.67 0.39 -12.76
N VAL A 17 17.32 0.81 -13.96
CA VAL A 17 17.86 0.24 -15.20
C VAL A 17 18.39 1.31 -16.14
N GLN A 18 19.37 0.94 -16.94
CA GLN A 18 19.93 1.76 -18.00
C GLN A 18 19.91 1.01 -19.33
N SER A 19 19.69 1.75 -20.41
CA SER A 19 19.82 1.21 -21.77
C SER A 19 21.29 1.25 -22.17
N LYS A 20 21.81 0.12 -22.63
CA LYS A 20 23.15 -0.04 -23.18
C LYS A 20 23.02 -0.56 -24.61
N TRP A 21 23.86 -0.06 -25.52
CA TRP A 21 23.91 -0.58 -26.88
C TRP A 21 24.72 -1.87 -26.89
N ASP A 22 24.13 -2.96 -27.36
CA ASP A 22 24.80 -4.24 -27.59
C ASP A 22 25.31 -4.25 -29.03
N ILE A 23 26.64 -4.17 -29.19
CA ILE A 23 27.31 -4.07 -30.48
C ILE A 23 27.19 -5.38 -31.26
N GLU A 24 27.26 -6.53 -30.58
CA GLU A 24 27.21 -7.84 -31.21
C GLU A 24 25.81 -8.12 -31.77
N ARG A 25 24.79 -7.86 -30.96
CA ARG A 25 23.40 -8.07 -31.35
C ARG A 25 22.78 -6.90 -32.11
N LYS A 26 23.51 -5.79 -32.27
CA LYS A 26 23.05 -4.53 -32.89
C LYS A 26 21.70 -4.07 -32.36
N THR A 27 21.51 -4.17 -31.05
CA THR A 27 20.24 -3.85 -30.39
C THR A 27 20.48 -3.20 -29.03
N SER A 28 19.48 -2.50 -28.50
CA SER A 28 19.57 -1.96 -27.14
C SER A 28 19.19 -3.04 -26.13
N ILE A 29 20.06 -3.25 -25.13
CA ILE A 29 19.81 -4.11 -23.97
C ILE A 29 19.56 -3.25 -22.73
N GLN A 30 18.80 -3.81 -21.79
CA GLN A 30 18.61 -3.21 -20.47
C GLN A 30 19.56 -3.85 -19.47
N GLU A 31 20.35 -3.01 -18.80
CA GLU A 31 21.23 -3.40 -17.72
C GLU A 31 20.62 -2.95 -16.38
N THR A 32 20.64 -3.83 -15.38
CA THR A 32 20.17 -3.49 -14.03
C THR A 32 21.29 -2.79 -13.29
N VAL A 33 21.09 -1.51 -12.97
CA VAL A 33 22.00 -0.72 -12.16
C VAL A 33 21.83 -1.08 -10.69
N LYS A 34 20.58 -1.16 -10.22
CA LYS A 34 20.27 -1.44 -8.81
C LYS A 34 18.91 -2.10 -8.62
N TYR A 35 18.84 -3.09 -7.75
CA TYR A 35 17.57 -3.59 -7.23
C TYR A 35 17.11 -2.73 -6.05
N LEU A 36 15.87 -2.25 -6.10
CA LEU A 36 15.34 -1.29 -5.12
C LEU A 36 14.31 -1.90 -4.16
N GLY A 37 13.94 -3.18 -4.35
CA GLY A 37 12.98 -3.85 -3.47
C GLY A 37 11.53 -3.67 -3.91
N LYS A 38 10.61 -3.80 -2.94
CA LYS A 38 9.16 -3.73 -3.19
C LYS A 38 8.76 -2.34 -3.67
N THR A 39 8.07 -2.25 -4.80
CA THR A 39 7.73 -0.98 -5.45
C THR A 39 6.98 0.00 -4.53
N SER A 40 6.08 -0.50 -3.66
CA SER A 40 5.33 0.32 -2.70
C SER A 40 6.18 0.98 -1.61
N ARG A 41 7.42 0.51 -1.40
CA ARG A 41 8.34 1.04 -0.38
C ARG A 41 9.47 1.88 -0.96
N VAL A 42 9.57 1.96 -2.27
CA VAL A 42 10.65 2.69 -2.93
C VAL A 42 10.43 4.18 -2.78
N SER A 43 11.43 4.85 -2.24
CA SER A 43 11.49 6.28 -2.01
C SER A 43 12.63 6.91 -2.82
N ILE A 44 12.74 8.23 -2.76
CA ILE A 44 13.84 8.96 -3.39
C ILE A 44 15.20 8.63 -2.74
N ASP A 45 15.20 8.24 -1.46
CA ASP A 45 16.41 7.96 -0.70
C ASP A 45 17.07 6.65 -1.13
N ASP A 46 16.29 5.71 -1.67
CA ASP A 46 16.77 4.44 -2.23
C ASP A 46 17.53 4.62 -3.55
N ILE A 47 17.32 5.76 -4.23
CA ILE A 47 17.92 6.09 -5.52
C ILE A 47 19.35 6.64 -5.31
N PRO A 48 20.35 6.16 -6.07
CA PRO A 48 21.69 6.73 -6.07
C PRO A 48 21.67 8.24 -6.37
N HIS A 49 22.56 8.99 -5.73
CA HIS A 49 22.48 10.45 -5.68
C HIS A 49 22.50 11.09 -7.07
N GLU A 50 23.32 10.54 -7.97
CA GLU A 50 23.49 10.97 -9.36
C GLU A 50 22.21 10.84 -10.21
N TYR A 51 21.22 10.06 -9.77
CA TYR A 51 19.97 9.84 -10.50
C TYR A 51 18.74 10.45 -9.83
N ARG A 52 18.85 11.00 -8.62
CA ARG A 52 17.68 11.50 -7.85
C ARG A 52 16.90 12.59 -8.57
N TYR A 53 17.58 13.46 -9.31
CA TYR A 53 16.95 14.56 -10.04
C TYR A 53 16.58 14.22 -11.48
N ASN A 54 16.66 12.94 -11.88
CA ASN A 54 16.26 12.53 -13.22
C ASN A 54 14.72 12.64 -13.38
N PRO A 55 14.21 13.35 -14.41
CA PRO A 55 12.77 13.57 -14.59
C PRO A 55 11.95 12.28 -14.68
N THR A 56 12.47 11.25 -15.36
CA THR A 56 11.79 9.96 -15.54
C THR A 56 11.65 9.22 -14.22
N ILE A 57 12.65 9.34 -13.34
CA ILE A 57 12.64 8.74 -12.00
C ILE A 57 11.64 9.47 -11.11
N LEU A 58 11.66 10.80 -11.11
CA LEU A 58 10.72 11.61 -10.34
C LEU A 58 9.27 11.35 -10.77
N ALA A 59 9.00 11.30 -12.07
CA ALA A 59 7.68 10.99 -12.61
C ALA A 59 7.20 9.59 -12.18
N PHE A 60 8.08 8.59 -12.23
CA PHE A 60 7.77 7.24 -11.79
C PHE A 60 7.45 7.17 -10.29
N LEU A 61 8.26 7.82 -9.44
CA LEU A 61 8.01 7.86 -7.99
C LEU A 61 6.71 8.58 -7.66
N ALA A 62 6.40 9.69 -8.35
CA ALA A 62 5.14 10.40 -8.19
C ALA A 62 3.94 9.52 -8.59
N ASN A 63 4.06 8.77 -9.69
CA ASN A 63 2.99 7.88 -10.14
C ASN A 63 2.81 6.69 -9.19
N ASN A 64 3.89 6.10 -8.67
CA ASN A 64 3.79 5.04 -7.67
C ASN A 64 3.12 5.51 -6.38
N LYS A 65 3.40 6.74 -5.91
CA LYS A 65 2.68 7.31 -4.76
C LYS A 65 1.17 7.41 -5.01
N LYS A 66 0.74 7.74 -6.23
CA LYS A 66 -0.68 7.77 -6.61
C LYS A 66 -1.30 6.37 -6.67
N ILE A 67 -0.58 5.40 -7.25
CA ILE A 67 -1.04 4.01 -7.34
C ILE A 67 -1.14 3.38 -5.94
N ASP A 68 -0.16 3.63 -5.08
CA ASP A 68 -0.16 3.18 -3.68
C ASP A 68 -1.31 3.80 -2.90
N ALA A 69 -1.61 5.09 -3.09
CA ALA A 69 -2.75 5.74 -2.45
C ALA A 69 -4.09 5.05 -2.78
N GLY A 70 -4.35 4.76 -4.06
CA GLY A 70 -5.59 4.08 -4.47
C GLY A 70 -5.72 2.63 -3.96
N GLY A 71 -4.61 1.89 -3.91
CA GLY A 71 -4.57 0.55 -3.32
C GLY A 71 -4.75 0.55 -1.79
N ARG A 72 -4.14 1.54 -1.13
CA ARG A 72 -4.22 1.76 0.31
C ARG A 72 -5.64 2.14 0.74
N GLU A 73 -6.33 3.00 0.00
CA GLU A 73 -7.74 3.34 0.25
C GLU A 73 -8.67 2.13 0.16
N LYS A 74 -8.55 1.31 -0.90
CA LYS A 74 -9.34 0.08 -1.03
C LYS A 74 -9.06 -0.91 0.11
N SER A 75 -7.79 -1.02 0.52
CA SER A 75 -7.39 -1.87 1.64
C SER A 75 -7.97 -1.38 2.96
N ILE A 76 -7.90 -0.08 3.23
CA ILE A 76 -8.51 0.56 4.40
C ILE A 76 -10.03 0.32 4.42
N LEU A 77 -10.71 0.45 3.29
CA LEU A 77 -12.16 0.20 3.20
C LEU A 77 -12.51 -1.25 3.56
N LYS A 78 -11.75 -2.22 3.05
CA LYS A 78 -11.95 -3.63 3.38
C LYS A 78 -11.70 -3.92 4.85
N ILE A 79 -10.68 -3.28 5.44
CA ILE A 79 -10.38 -3.41 6.86
C ILE A 79 -11.51 -2.83 7.71
N LYS A 80 -12.04 -1.64 7.37
CA LYS A 80 -13.22 -1.05 8.03
C LYS A 80 -14.42 -2.00 8.01
N GLN A 81 -14.75 -2.55 6.84
CA GLN A 81 -15.88 -3.47 6.69
C GLN A 81 -15.71 -4.73 7.55
N ASN A 82 -14.52 -5.31 7.58
CA ASN A 82 -14.23 -6.46 8.42
C ASN A 82 -14.30 -6.11 9.92
N THR A 83 -13.74 -4.97 10.32
CA THR A 83 -13.81 -4.49 11.70
C THR A 83 -15.26 -4.29 12.14
N LEU A 84 -16.09 -3.64 11.32
CA LEU A 84 -17.52 -3.46 11.59
C LEU A 84 -18.22 -4.82 11.75
N LYS A 85 -17.99 -5.74 10.82
CA LYS A 85 -18.56 -7.09 10.87
C LYS A 85 -18.21 -7.80 12.18
N PHE A 86 -16.94 -7.79 12.58
CA PHE A 86 -16.49 -8.47 13.79
C PHE A 86 -17.01 -7.80 15.07
N LEU A 87 -17.13 -6.47 15.10
CA LEU A 87 -17.76 -5.75 16.20
C LEU A 87 -19.23 -6.13 16.35
N LEU A 88 -19.98 -6.17 15.24
CA LEU A 88 -21.40 -6.55 15.25
C LEU A 88 -21.62 -8.00 15.68
N SER A 89 -20.69 -8.90 15.36
CA SER A 89 -20.77 -10.32 15.76
C SER A 89 -20.15 -10.62 17.12
N GLY A 90 -19.56 -9.64 17.81
CA GLY A 90 -18.81 -9.86 19.05
C GLY A 90 -17.55 -10.71 18.90
N ASP A 91 -17.00 -10.82 17.68
CA ASP A 91 -15.82 -11.65 17.39
C ASP A 91 -14.53 -10.91 17.74
N LEU A 92 -14.08 -11.09 18.99
CA LEU A 92 -12.88 -10.46 19.52
C LEU A 92 -11.58 -11.03 18.91
N ASP A 93 -11.57 -12.30 18.52
CA ASP A 93 -10.40 -12.94 17.91
C ASP A 93 -10.17 -12.41 16.48
N GLY A 94 -11.26 -12.27 15.71
CA GLY A 94 -11.26 -11.62 14.40
C GLY A 94 -10.75 -10.17 14.49
N LEU A 95 -11.22 -9.40 15.47
CA LEU A 95 -10.74 -8.03 15.71
C LEU A 95 -9.25 -7.98 16.04
N ARG A 96 -8.79 -8.87 16.92
CA ARG A 96 -7.38 -8.97 17.31
C ARG A 96 -6.49 -9.28 16.11
N LEU A 97 -6.95 -10.16 15.21
CA LEU A 97 -6.23 -10.49 13.98
C LEU A 97 -6.17 -9.30 13.02
N VAL A 98 -7.27 -8.58 12.85
CA VAL A 98 -7.32 -7.36 12.03
C VAL A 98 -6.31 -6.32 12.54
N PHE A 99 -6.34 -6.04 13.84
CA PHE A 99 -5.39 -5.09 14.46
C PHE A 99 -3.94 -5.55 14.29
N LYS A 100 -3.63 -6.83 14.56
CA LYS A 100 -2.28 -7.38 14.39
C LYS A 100 -1.78 -7.26 12.96
N ASN A 101 -2.66 -7.45 11.96
CA ASN A 101 -2.29 -7.31 10.56
C ASN A 101 -2.10 -5.85 10.16
N PHE A 102 -2.97 -4.94 10.60
CA PHE A 102 -2.84 -3.50 10.37
C PHE A 102 -1.54 -2.94 10.95
N ARG A 103 -1.16 -3.39 12.16
CA ARG A 103 0.08 -3.00 12.84
C ARG A 103 1.38 -3.37 12.11
N LYS A 104 1.33 -4.27 11.13
CA LYS A 104 2.51 -4.62 10.30
C LYS A 104 2.87 -3.50 9.33
N THR A 105 1.91 -2.64 8.98
CA THR A 105 2.06 -1.59 7.97
C THR A 105 1.83 -0.20 8.53
N ASP A 106 1.01 -0.07 9.57
CA ASP A 106 0.46 1.20 10.01
C ASP A 106 0.51 1.37 11.54
N THR A 107 0.31 2.61 11.98
CA THR A 107 0.48 2.99 13.39
C THR A 107 -0.79 2.78 14.23
N ILE A 108 -0.65 2.73 15.55
CA ILE A 108 -1.80 2.63 16.48
C ILE A 108 -2.75 3.82 16.32
N PRO A 109 -2.30 5.10 16.30
CA PRO A 109 -3.20 6.23 16.13
C PRO A 109 -3.99 6.15 14.81
N GLU A 110 -3.35 5.72 13.73
CA GLU A 110 -4.03 5.53 12.44
C GLU A 110 -5.09 4.44 12.49
N PHE A 111 -4.91 3.39 13.28
CA PHE A 111 -5.95 2.38 13.46
C PHE A 111 -7.19 2.99 14.13
N TYR A 112 -7.00 3.76 15.20
CA TYR A 112 -8.10 4.42 15.89
C TYR A 112 -8.84 5.41 14.98
N GLU A 113 -8.09 6.30 14.32
CA GLU A 113 -8.69 7.36 13.49
C GLU A 113 -9.29 6.84 12.19
N LYS A 114 -8.58 5.96 11.49
CA LYS A 114 -8.97 5.54 10.14
C LYS A 114 -9.83 4.29 10.14
N ILE A 115 -9.83 3.46 11.18
CA ILE A 115 -10.56 2.18 11.19
C ILE A 115 -11.63 2.16 12.29
N LEU A 116 -11.22 2.27 13.56
CA LEU A 116 -12.13 2.03 14.69
C LEU A 116 -13.18 3.14 14.81
N ARG A 117 -12.78 4.41 14.81
CA ARG A 117 -13.69 5.55 14.94
C ARG A 117 -14.79 5.51 13.86
N PRO A 118 -14.49 5.32 12.55
CA PRO A 118 -15.52 5.14 11.53
C PRO A 118 -16.46 3.96 11.78
N ALA A 119 -15.94 2.79 12.15
CA ALA A 119 -16.78 1.62 12.43
C ALA A 119 -17.73 1.87 13.62
N MET A 120 -17.28 2.59 14.65
CA MET A 120 -18.13 2.99 15.78
C MET A 120 -19.21 3.99 15.40
N TYR A 121 -18.92 4.93 14.48
CA TYR A 121 -19.94 5.80 13.91
C TYR A 121 -20.99 5.02 13.12
N ASP A 122 -20.58 4.02 12.33
CA ASP A 122 -21.51 3.16 11.60
C ASP A 122 -22.42 2.37 12.56
N ILE A 123 -21.87 1.83 13.65
CA ILE A 123 -22.64 1.17 14.72
C ILE A 123 -23.66 2.13 15.34
N GLY A 124 -23.24 3.35 15.68
CA GLY A 124 -24.14 4.38 16.21
C GLY A 124 -25.25 4.74 15.23
N GLY A 125 -24.95 4.74 13.92
CA GLY A 125 -25.93 4.91 12.86
C GLY A 125 -26.95 3.77 12.81
N LEU A 126 -26.49 2.52 12.89
CA LEU A 126 -27.36 1.34 12.92
C LEU A 126 -28.30 1.35 14.13
N TRP A 127 -27.79 1.73 15.30
CA TRP A 127 -28.61 1.88 16.51
C TRP A 127 -29.67 2.97 16.33
N ARG A 128 -29.27 4.16 15.85
CA ARG A 128 -30.21 5.27 15.58
C ARG A 128 -31.31 4.87 14.60
N ASP A 129 -30.99 4.05 13.61
CA ASP A 129 -31.93 3.55 12.61
C ASP A 129 -32.81 2.39 13.12
N GLY A 130 -32.66 1.97 14.38
CA GLY A 130 -33.39 0.84 14.97
C GLY A 130 -32.99 -0.54 14.43
N LYS A 131 -31.84 -0.63 13.74
CA LYS A 131 -31.31 -1.88 13.15
C LYS A 131 -30.39 -2.64 14.10
N LEU A 132 -30.03 -2.03 15.22
CA LEU A 132 -29.19 -2.60 16.27
C LEU A 132 -29.77 -2.16 17.61
N ASP A 133 -29.93 -3.11 18.53
CA ASP A 133 -30.40 -2.81 19.88
C ASP A 133 -29.21 -2.69 20.86
N VAL A 134 -29.47 -2.11 22.03
CA VAL A 134 -28.51 -2.15 23.13
C VAL A 134 -28.56 -3.56 23.72
N GLY A 135 -27.40 -4.20 23.84
CA GLY A 135 -27.31 -5.56 24.40
C GLY A 135 -27.96 -5.62 25.78
N SER A 136 -28.88 -6.56 25.95
CA SER A 136 -29.55 -6.92 27.20
C SER A 136 -28.66 -7.75 28.12
#